data_AF-C9ZVZ0-F1
#
_entry.id   AF-C9ZVZ0-F1
#
_cell.length_a   1.000
_cell.length_b   1.000
_cell.length_c   1.000
_cell.angle_alpha   90.00
_cell.angle_beta   90.00
_cell.angle_gamma   90.00
#
_symmetry.space_group_name_H-M   'P 1'
#
loop_
_entity.id
_entity.type
_entity.pdbx_description
1 polymer ?
#
loop_
_entity_poly.entity_id
_entity_poly.type
_entity_poly.pdbx_seq_one_letter_code
_entity_poly.pdbx_strand_id
1 'polypeptide(L)'
;MPCFSPLLPCWSLASSNTNRSQRIVLLIGLNIYIYIYIYYPLCFCFSVFPSVVEDVTCGVSGCGYGERIASSFLLPLSFLFFFLYIFGINALEWSVFTATPSVAVGKMLRCARVALRADPLNGGSSMTLGSKGSKLSPEPHRRRMPWTAAKEYVPGVVLNARDKMVLDGVQLLDIESIDRASQLDPLEVLRAVVATREYNISTGKNIFQLASQATYNGRGQRFYRKEWQEGTYDKYVTLSAIDFDRDGNKGTAYGYITFHGETTTRPVQVDFADVPGWYMDFVEERAVPFTGIVPPPPSIGTDVPVDPHSYRLKAYPYYDAPNPPEFVERLLKDRGVLPDTPTETADVDKDPTTSDGSVHYDGK
;
A
#
# COMPACT_ATOMS: atom_id res chain seq x y z
N MET A 1 21.47 -38.88 31.23
CA MET A 1 21.03 -37.84 32.18
C MET A 1 19.69 -37.30 31.70
N PRO A 2 18.65 -37.22 32.54
CA PRO A 2 17.26 -37.12 32.08
C PRO A 2 16.71 -35.69 32.04
N CYS A 3 15.80 -35.48 31.08
CA CYS A 3 14.56 -34.71 31.06
C CYS A 3 14.42 -33.45 31.93
N PHE A 4 14.10 -32.31 31.28
CA PHE A 4 13.07 -31.38 31.76
C PHE A 4 12.43 -30.64 30.57
N SER A 5 11.21 -31.05 30.22
CA SER A 5 10.27 -30.29 29.38
C SER A 5 9.22 -29.67 30.32
N PRO A 6 8.83 -28.39 30.17
CA PRO A 6 7.79 -27.81 31.00
C PRO A 6 6.41 -28.29 30.52
N LEU A 7 5.74 -29.04 31.40
CA LEU A 7 4.33 -29.41 31.27
C LEU A 7 3.46 -28.16 31.41
N LEU A 8 2.67 -27.86 30.36
CA LEU A 8 1.52 -26.98 30.43
C LEU A 8 0.37 -27.69 31.18
N PRO A 9 -0.34 -27.03 32.12
CA PRO A 9 -1.47 -27.63 32.78
C PRO A 9 -2.68 -27.66 31.83
N CYS A 10 -3.13 -28.88 31.52
CA CYS A 10 -4.38 -29.15 30.83
C CYS A 10 -5.54 -28.87 31.82
N TRP A 11 -6.21 -27.73 31.69
CA TRP A 11 -7.45 -27.46 32.42
C TRP A 11 -8.64 -27.97 31.61
N SER A 12 -9.10 -29.16 31.97
CA SER A 12 -10.40 -29.70 31.60
C SER A 12 -11.50 -28.87 32.27
N LEU A 13 -12.27 -28.12 31.49
CA LEU A 13 -13.46 -27.42 31.98
C LEU A 13 -14.64 -28.39 32.02
N ALA A 14 -14.82 -29.05 33.17
CA ALA A 14 -16.07 -29.70 33.51
C ALA A 14 -17.14 -28.62 33.74
N SER A 15 -18.18 -28.65 32.91
CA SER A 15 -19.36 -27.79 32.98
C SER A 15 -20.17 -28.10 34.23
N SER A 16 -20.03 -27.29 35.28
CA SER A 16 -21.00 -27.23 36.39
C SER A 16 -21.50 -25.80 36.61
N ASN A 17 -22.81 -25.69 36.81
CA ASN A 17 -23.58 -24.47 37.01
C ASN A 17 -23.01 -23.63 38.16
N THR A 18 -22.25 -22.59 37.83
CA THR A 18 -21.78 -21.59 38.78
C THR A 18 -22.31 -20.22 38.36
N ASN A 19 -22.91 -19.53 39.34
CA ASN A 19 -23.66 -18.29 39.17
C ASN A 19 -22.83 -17.19 38.49
N ARG A 20 -23.51 -16.43 37.61
CA ARG A 20 -22.93 -15.38 36.75
C ARG A 20 -22.08 -14.35 37.52
N SER A 21 -22.37 -14.10 38.80
CA SER A 21 -21.61 -13.20 39.66
C SER A 21 -20.21 -13.72 40.04
N GLN A 22 -20.01 -15.02 40.17
CA GLN A 22 -18.68 -15.58 40.51
C GLN A 22 -17.70 -15.50 39.32
N ARG A 23 -18.20 -15.55 38.07
CA ARG A 23 -17.38 -15.37 36.88
C ARG A 23 -16.85 -13.95 36.73
N ILE A 24 -17.61 -12.95 37.17
CA ILE A 24 -17.19 -11.54 37.10
C ILE A 24 -16.09 -11.27 38.13
N VAL A 25 -16.20 -11.79 39.35
CA VAL A 25 -15.16 -11.64 40.38
C VAL A 25 -13.85 -12.33 39.97
N LEU A 26 -13.93 -13.51 39.35
CA LEU A 26 -12.75 -14.22 38.83
C LEU A 26 -12.07 -13.46 37.68
N LEU A 27 -12.84 -12.87 36.76
CA LEU A 27 -12.28 -12.09 35.64
C LEU A 27 -11.64 -10.77 36.08
N ILE A 28 -12.19 -10.13 37.12
CA ILE A 28 -11.59 -8.93 37.72
C ILE A 28 -10.31 -9.28 38.47
N GLY A 29 -10.33 -10.36 39.27
CA GLY A 29 -9.15 -10.85 39.98
C GLY A 29 -8.00 -11.24 39.04
N LEU A 30 -8.31 -11.89 37.90
CA LEU A 30 -7.30 -12.29 36.92
C LEU A 30 -6.67 -11.08 36.21
N ASN A 31 -7.45 -10.04 35.91
CA ASN A 31 -6.91 -8.80 35.33
C ASN A 31 -5.98 -8.07 36.29
N ILE A 32 -6.34 -8.00 37.58
CA ILE A 32 -5.50 -7.37 38.61
C ILE A 32 -4.21 -8.16 38.81
N TYR A 33 -4.28 -9.50 38.83
CA TYR A 33 -3.11 -10.35 38.98
C TYR A 33 -2.14 -10.23 37.79
N ILE A 34 -2.66 -10.20 36.56
CA ILE A 34 -1.85 -9.99 35.34
C ILE A 34 -1.19 -8.60 35.37
N TYR A 35 -1.91 -7.57 35.82
CA TYR A 35 -1.37 -6.22 35.88
C TYR A 35 -0.22 -6.12 36.89
N ILE A 36 -0.36 -6.73 38.06
CA ILE A 36 0.67 -6.72 39.11
C ILE A 36 1.87 -7.57 38.71
N TYR A 37 1.69 -8.74 38.10
CA TYR A 37 2.85 -9.60 37.81
C TYR A 37 3.62 -9.22 36.53
N ILE A 38 2.96 -8.59 35.56
CA ILE A 38 3.62 -8.23 34.29
C ILE A 38 4.24 -6.83 34.35
N TYR A 39 3.55 -5.84 34.94
CA TYR A 39 4.03 -4.45 34.88
C TYR A 39 5.01 -4.08 36.00
N TYR A 40 4.95 -4.76 37.16
CA TYR A 40 5.84 -4.47 38.29
C TYR A 40 7.33 -4.79 38.03
N PRO A 41 7.71 -5.90 37.37
CA PRO A 41 9.13 -6.15 37.04
C PRO A 41 9.63 -5.25 35.89
N LEU A 42 8.75 -4.78 34.99
CA LEU A 42 9.15 -3.87 33.90
C LEU A 42 9.57 -2.47 34.40
N CYS A 43 8.98 -2.00 35.51
CA CYS A 43 9.42 -0.75 36.15
C CYS A 43 10.76 -0.88 36.89
N PHE A 44 11.16 -2.10 37.30
CA PHE A 44 12.41 -2.32 38.03
C PHE A 44 13.64 -2.41 37.11
N CYS A 45 13.45 -2.75 35.82
CA CYS A 45 14.55 -2.83 34.85
C CYS A 45 15.00 -1.48 34.28
N PHE A 46 14.25 -0.39 34.47
CA PHE A 46 14.61 0.93 33.93
C PHE A 46 15.49 1.79 34.86
N SER A 47 15.82 1.31 36.07
CA SER A 47 16.54 2.10 37.07
C SER A 47 18.04 1.80 37.22
N VAL A 48 18.63 0.97 36.36
CA VAL A 48 20.08 0.68 36.42
C VAL A 48 20.73 0.80 35.05
N PHE A 49 21.01 2.03 34.63
CA PHE A 49 22.06 2.32 33.64
C PHE A 49 23.10 3.22 34.31
N PRO A 50 24.37 2.78 34.45
CA PRO A 50 25.43 3.65 34.93
C PRO A 50 25.85 4.60 33.80
N SER A 51 25.84 5.90 34.10
CA SER A 51 26.41 6.94 33.23
C SER A 51 27.94 6.77 33.19
N VAL A 52 28.46 6.25 32.08
CA VAL A 52 29.88 6.32 31.75
C VAL A 52 30.12 7.69 31.12
N VAL A 53 30.78 8.57 31.88
CA VAL A 53 31.29 9.86 31.42
C VAL A 53 32.72 9.62 30.95
N GLU A 54 32.95 9.65 29.63
CA GLU A 54 34.30 9.69 29.07
C GLU A 54 34.76 11.15 28.97
N ASP A 55 35.85 11.44 29.69
CA ASP A 55 36.63 12.67 29.58
C ASP A 55 37.41 12.67 28.26
N VAL A 56 37.07 13.58 27.34
CA VAL A 56 37.95 13.94 26.21
C VAL A 56 38.56 15.30 26.51
N THR A 57 39.84 15.28 26.86
CA THR A 57 40.69 16.46 26.97
C THR A 57 41.21 16.84 25.58
N CYS A 58 40.74 17.96 25.04
CA CYS A 58 41.41 18.68 23.96
C CYS A 58 41.65 20.12 24.41
N GLY A 59 42.93 20.47 24.53
CA GLY A 59 43.38 21.81 24.89
C GLY A 59 43.53 22.73 23.68
N VAL A 60 43.44 24.02 24.01
CA VAL A 60 44.06 25.19 23.37
C VAL A 60 43.17 26.07 22.45
N SER A 61 42.70 27.14 23.13
CA SER A 61 42.61 28.56 22.74
C SER A 61 41.55 29.04 21.75
N GLY A 62 40.65 29.90 22.24
CA GLY A 62 39.89 30.84 21.42
C GLY A 62 38.66 31.45 22.10
N CYS A 63 38.88 32.52 22.87
CA CYS A 63 37.96 33.61 23.25
C CYS A 63 36.43 33.42 23.18
N GLY A 64 35.81 33.35 24.37
CA GLY A 64 34.70 34.21 24.85
C GLY A 64 33.40 34.33 24.03
N TYR A 65 32.30 33.82 24.60
CA TYR A 65 31.14 34.58 25.09
C TYR A 65 30.20 33.60 25.81
N GLY A 66 29.81 33.93 27.04
CA GLY A 66 29.01 33.06 27.89
C GLY A 66 27.52 33.36 27.82
N GLU A 67 26.70 32.32 27.66
CA GLU A 67 25.29 32.32 28.03
C GLU A 67 24.97 31.02 28.76
N ARG A 68 24.61 31.16 30.05
CA ARG A 68 24.10 30.07 30.91
C ARG A 68 22.62 29.90 30.59
N ILE A 69 22.25 28.80 29.93
CA ILE A 69 20.86 28.37 29.84
C ILE A 69 20.59 27.39 30.99
N ALA A 70 19.63 27.77 31.83
CA ALA A 70 19.16 27.02 32.98
C ALA A 70 18.54 25.68 32.55
N SER A 71 18.98 24.60 33.21
CA SER A 71 18.39 23.27 33.13
C SER A 71 17.04 23.27 33.84
N SER A 72 15.95 23.33 33.06
CA SER A 72 14.59 23.17 33.55
C SER A 72 14.32 21.73 34.01
N PHE A 73 13.80 21.62 35.23
CA PHE A 73 13.31 20.40 35.87
C PHE A 73 12.29 19.66 34.98
N LEU A 74 12.66 18.51 34.43
CA LEU A 74 11.72 17.51 33.94
C LEU A 74 11.33 16.62 35.12
N LEU A 75 10.15 16.86 35.70
CA LEU A 75 9.52 15.89 36.58
C LEU A 75 9.10 14.67 35.76
N PRO A 76 9.35 13.43 36.23
CA PRO A 76 9.00 12.23 35.50
C PRO A 76 7.47 12.09 35.39
N LEU A 77 7.00 11.81 34.17
CA LEU A 77 5.61 11.53 33.78
C LEU A 77 4.91 10.47 34.66
N SER A 78 5.65 9.69 35.44
CA SER A 78 5.11 8.72 36.39
C SER A 78 4.35 9.36 37.57
N PHE A 79 4.67 10.61 37.95
CA PHE A 79 3.97 11.28 39.05
C PHE A 79 2.56 11.77 38.68
N LEU A 80 2.32 12.03 37.39
CA LEU A 80 1.03 12.54 36.89
C LEU A 80 -0.05 11.45 36.78
N PHE A 81 0.37 10.20 36.54
CA PHE A 81 -0.54 9.04 36.52
C PHE A 81 -1.04 8.64 37.91
N PHE A 82 -0.23 8.84 38.96
CA PHE A 82 -0.63 8.51 40.32
C PHE A 82 -1.70 9.47 40.87
N PHE A 83 -1.64 10.75 40.48
CA PHE A 83 -2.63 11.76 40.90
C PHE A 83 -4.00 11.57 40.22
N LEU A 84 -4.04 11.18 38.94
CA LEU A 84 -5.30 10.92 38.23
C LEU A 84 -6.01 9.65 38.74
N TYR A 85 -5.27 8.65 39.22
CA TYR A 85 -5.84 7.42 39.75
C TYR A 85 -6.51 7.62 41.13
N ILE A 86 -5.93 8.46 42.01
CA ILE A 86 -6.53 8.73 43.33
C ILE A 86 -7.79 9.59 43.24
N PHE A 87 -7.85 10.54 42.30
CA PHE A 87 -9.04 11.38 42.12
C PHE A 87 -10.15 10.75 41.26
N GLY A 88 -9.83 9.77 40.40
CA GLY A 88 -10.80 9.12 39.52
C GLY A 88 -11.78 8.18 40.22
N ILE A 89 -11.48 7.71 41.44
CA ILE A 89 -12.33 6.72 42.14
C ILE A 89 -13.50 7.36 42.89
N ASN A 90 -13.45 8.66 43.20
CA ASN A 90 -14.52 9.35 43.96
C ASN A 90 -15.69 9.87 43.08
N ALA A 91 -15.69 9.65 41.77
CA ALA A 91 -16.71 10.18 40.86
C ALA A 91 -17.88 9.20 40.58
N LEU A 92 -17.92 8.03 41.23
CA LEU A 92 -18.86 6.95 40.90
C LEU A 92 -20.05 6.79 41.88
N GLU A 93 -20.22 7.68 42.86
CA GLU A 93 -21.29 7.55 43.88
C GLU A 93 -22.36 8.66 43.89
N TRP A 94 -22.48 9.48 42.84
CA TRP A 94 -23.55 10.48 42.73
C TRP A 94 -24.37 10.32 41.45
N SER A 95 -25.18 9.27 41.38
CA SER A 95 -26.31 9.23 40.45
C SER A 95 -27.43 8.32 40.96
N VAL A 96 -28.14 8.78 41.99
CA VAL A 96 -29.45 8.27 42.36
C VAL A 96 -30.39 9.48 42.52
N PHE A 97 -31.59 9.36 41.95
CA PHE A 97 -32.74 10.27 42.02
C PHE A 97 -32.76 11.52 41.12
N THR A 98 -33.54 11.44 40.02
CA THR A 98 -34.80 12.19 39.78
C THR A 98 -35.25 11.94 38.33
N ALA A 99 -36.26 11.10 38.13
CA ALA A 99 -37.67 11.48 37.90
C ALA A 99 -37.94 12.12 36.52
N THR A 100 -38.61 11.34 35.66
CA THR A 100 -39.25 11.72 34.39
C THR A 100 -40.30 12.83 34.58
N PRO A 101 -40.52 13.71 33.59
CA PRO A 101 -41.59 13.43 32.61
C PRO A 101 -41.29 13.91 31.18
N SER A 102 -42.10 13.42 30.23
CA SER A 102 -42.41 13.99 28.90
C SER A 102 -42.16 13.03 27.74
N VAL A 103 -43.13 12.12 27.61
CA VAL A 103 -43.46 11.41 26.37
C VAL A 103 -44.09 12.43 25.41
N ALA A 104 -43.69 12.39 24.14
CA ALA A 104 -44.41 12.94 22.96
C ALA A 104 -43.83 14.13 22.15
N VAL A 105 -42.54 14.44 22.21
CA VAL A 105 -41.88 15.27 21.15
C VAL A 105 -40.59 14.65 20.58
N GLY A 106 -40.09 13.55 21.16
CA GLY A 106 -38.78 12.96 20.83
C GLY A 106 -38.73 11.96 19.66
N LYS A 107 -39.81 11.80 18.87
CA LYS A 107 -39.87 10.77 17.80
C LYS A 107 -39.61 11.28 16.38
N MET A 108 -39.62 12.60 16.12
CA MET A 108 -39.47 13.13 14.76
C MET A 108 -38.04 13.56 14.38
N LEU A 109 -37.09 13.56 15.34
CA LEU A 109 -35.69 13.94 15.08
C LEU A 109 -34.72 12.75 14.94
N ARG A 110 -35.18 11.50 15.11
CA ARG A 110 -34.34 10.31 14.91
C ARG A 110 -34.22 9.86 13.44
N CYS A 111 -35.01 10.42 12.53
CA CYS A 111 -34.90 10.14 11.09
C CYS A 111 -34.01 11.14 10.33
N ALA A 112 -33.55 12.22 10.97
CA ALA A 112 -32.80 13.30 10.32
C ALA A 112 -31.27 13.25 10.54
N ARG A 113 -30.74 12.10 10.96
CA ARG A 113 -29.33 11.74 10.74
C ARG A 113 -29.25 10.64 9.69
N VAL A 114 -29.86 10.88 8.53
CA VAL A 114 -29.23 10.41 7.29
C VAL A 114 -27.89 11.13 7.29
N ALA A 115 -26.86 10.48 7.85
CA ALA A 115 -25.51 11.01 7.84
C ALA A 115 -25.23 11.36 6.38
N LEU A 116 -25.12 12.66 6.09
CA LEU A 116 -24.73 13.13 4.78
C LEU A 116 -23.44 12.38 4.46
N ARG A 117 -23.49 11.57 3.40
CA ARG A 117 -22.27 10.91 2.91
C ARG A 117 -21.27 12.02 2.59
N ALA A 118 -19.99 11.78 2.89
CA ALA A 118 -18.96 12.80 2.73
C ALA A 118 -18.87 13.31 1.28
N ASP A 119 -19.05 12.42 0.30
CA ASP A 119 -18.91 12.73 -1.12
C ASP A 119 -19.92 11.93 -1.98
N PRO A 120 -21.16 12.43 -2.14
CA PRO A 120 -22.18 11.80 -2.97
C PRO A 120 -22.12 12.32 -4.42
N LEU A 121 -22.04 11.40 -5.39
CA LEU A 121 -22.16 11.74 -6.81
C LEU A 121 -23.52 12.40 -7.09
N ASN A 122 -23.50 13.62 -7.65
CA ASN A 122 -24.70 14.40 -7.97
C ASN A 122 -25.65 14.62 -6.77
N GLY A 123 -25.07 14.73 -5.56
CA GLY A 123 -25.82 15.03 -4.34
C GLY A 123 -26.84 13.96 -3.97
N GLY A 124 -28.05 14.39 -3.59
CA GLY A 124 -29.14 13.53 -3.11
C GLY A 124 -30.01 12.91 -4.20
N SER A 125 -29.51 12.73 -5.42
CA SER A 125 -30.33 12.30 -6.57
C SER A 125 -30.69 10.81 -6.54
N SER A 126 -31.97 10.48 -6.77
CA SER A 126 -32.46 9.09 -6.77
C SER A 126 -33.49 8.77 -7.85
N MET A 127 -33.47 9.51 -8.96
CA MET A 127 -34.37 9.27 -10.10
C MET A 127 -34.15 7.87 -10.70
N THR A 128 -32.90 7.41 -10.76
CA THR A 128 -32.54 6.04 -11.10
C THR A 128 -31.50 5.54 -10.10
N LEU A 129 -31.37 4.22 -9.92
CA LEU A 129 -30.28 3.70 -9.08
C LEU A 129 -28.90 4.04 -9.68
N GLY A 130 -28.82 4.12 -11.01
CA GLY A 130 -27.60 4.50 -11.73
C GLY A 130 -27.17 5.95 -11.51
N SER A 131 -28.08 6.88 -11.15
CA SER A 131 -27.71 8.28 -10.89
C SER A 131 -26.83 8.47 -9.66
N LYS A 132 -26.70 7.44 -8.81
CA LYS A 132 -25.79 7.42 -7.65
C LYS A 132 -24.40 6.86 -7.98
N GLY A 133 -24.18 6.44 -9.22
CA GLY A 133 -22.97 5.75 -9.65
C GLY A 133 -22.91 4.28 -9.22
N SER A 134 -21.85 3.57 -9.63
CA SER A 134 -21.61 2.18 -9.25
C SER A 134 -21.23 2.01 -7.77
N LYS A 135 -20.75 3.09 -7.13
CA LYS A 135 -20.35 3.12 -5.72
C LYS A 135 -20.84 4.39 -5.04
N LEU A 136 -21.50 4.22 -3.90
CA LEU A 136 -22.22 5.31 -3.21
C LEU A 136 -21.33 6.27 -2.41
N SER A 137 -20.10 5.88 -2.08
CA SER A 137 -19.14 6.68 -1.32
C SER A 137 -17.71 6.14 -1.51
N PRO A 138 -16.69 7.00 -1.37
CA PRO A 138 -15.30 6.54 -1.35
C PRO A 138 -14.99 5.68 -0.11
N GLU A 139 -15.64 5.95 1.03
CA GLU A 139 -15.48 5.17 2.24
C GLU A 139 -16.05 3.74 2.12
N PRO A 140 -15.55 2.77 2.92
CA PRO A 140 -16.15 1.45 3.03
C PRO A 140 -17.64 1.52 3.36
N HIS A 141 -18.48 0.95 2.51
CA HIS A 141 -19.94 0.95 2.68
C HIS A 141 -20.39 0.23 3.97
N ARG A 142 -19.55 -0.64 4.53
CA ARG A 142 -19.73 -1.31 5.83
C ARG A 142 -18.45 -1.20 6.64
N ARG A 143 -18.57 -0.79 7.91
CA ARG A 143 -17.45 -0.66 8.85
C ARG A 143 -16.61 -1.93 9.02
N ARG A 144 -17.21 -3.11 8.87
CA ARG A 144 -16.54 -4.41 9.01
C ARG A 144 -15.82 -4.88 7.73
N MET A 145 -15.89 -4.12 6.64
CA MET A 145 -15.32 -4.48 5.34
C MET A 145 -14.37 -3.40 4.83
N PRO A 146 -13.25 -3.11 5.53
CA PRO A 146 -12.35 -2.02 5.18
C PRO A 146 -11.72 -2.16 3.78
N TRP A 147 -11.54 -3.39 3.28
CA TRP A 147 -11.05 -3.66 1.92
C TRP A 147 -11.99 -3.17 0.81
N THR A 148 -13.21 -2.74 1.15
CA THR A 148 -14.18 -2.18 0.20
C THR A 148 -14.09 -0.66 0.09
N ALA A 149 -13.07 -0.01 0.68
CA ALA A 149 -12.74 1.38 0.39
C ALA A 149 -12.53 1.58 -1.13
N ALA A 150 -12.92 2.75 -1.66
CA ALA A 150 -12.65 3.07 -3.06
C ALA A 150 -11.18 3.41 -3.21
N LYS A 151 -10.53 2.70 -4.12
CA LYS A 151 -9.18 2.97 -4.55
C LYS A 151 -9.02 2.56 -6.00
N GLU A 152 -8.04 3.14 -6.64
CA GLU A 152 -7.58 2.70 -7.95
C GLU A 152 -7.20 1.22 -7.86
N TYR A 153 -7.66 0.41 -8.81
CA TYR A 153 -7.36 -1.01 -8.90
C TYR A 153 -6.57 -1.27 -10.18
N VAL A 154 -5.84 -2.38 -10.20
CA VAL A 154 -4.97 -2.77 -11.32
C VAL A 154 -5.53 -4.06 -11.93
N PRO A 155 -5.53 -4.23 -13.27
CA PRO A 155 -6.04 -5.44 -13.93
C PRO A 155 -5.12 -6.65 -13.73
N GLY A 156 -5.04 -7.15 -12.49
CA GLY A 156 -4.11 -8.20 -12.08
C GLY A 156 -4.33 -9.55 -12.77
N VAL A 157 -5.51 -9.82 -13.34
CA VAL A 157 -5.77 -11.07 -14.08
C VAL A 157 -4.86 -11.19 -15.30
N VAL A 158 -4.76 -10.11 -16.09
CA VAL A 158 -3.90 -10.09 -17.29
C VAL A 158 -2.45 -9.91 -16.89
N LEU A 159 -2.17 -9.04 -15.92
CA LEU A 159 -0.79 -8.69 -15.56
C LEU A 159 -0.06 -9.81 -14.79
N ASN A 160 -0.76 -10.61 -13.99
CA ASN A 160 -0.13 -11.72 -13.26
C ASN A 160 -0.06 -13.01 -14.10
N ALA A 161 -0.87 -13.13 -15.16
CA ALA A 161 -0.82 -14.26 -16.09
C ALA A 161 0.32 -14.06 -17.10
N ARG A 162 1.51 -14.52 -16.73
CA ARG A 162 2.71 -14.51 -17.57
C ARG A 162 2.62 -15.53 -18.70
N ASP A 163 3.31 -15.26 -19.80
CA ASP A 163 3.31 -16.12 -20.99
C ASP A 163 4.13 -17.38 -20.75
N LYS A 164 3.45 -18.53 -20.56
CA LYS A 164 4.11 -19.82 -20.30
C LYS A 164 4.76 -20.44 -21.54
N MET A 165 4.42 -19.98 -22.75
CA MET A 165 4.95 -20.58 -23.98
C MET A 165 6.47 -20.37 -24.12
N VAL A 166 7.03 -19.37 -23.45
CA VAL A 166 8.49 -19.16 -23.39
C VAL A 166 9.24 -20.26 -22.62
N LEU A 167 8.52 -21.12 -21.89
CA LEU A 167 9.07 -22.26 -21.14
C LEU A 167 8.96 -23.58 -21.92
N ASP A 168 8.43 -23.57 -23.14
CA ASP A 168 8.26 -24.78 -23.93
C ASP A 168 9.62 -25.37 -24.32
N GLY A 169 9.81 -26.66 -24.06
CA GLY A 169 11.08 -27.36 -24.30
C GLY A 169 12.20 -27.03 -23.30
N VAL A 170 11.90 -26.33 -22.21
CA VAL A 170 12.84 -26.00 -21.15
C VAL A 170 12.63 -26.92 -19.95
N GLN A 171 13.71 -27.53 -19.45
CA GLN A 171 13.66 -28.38 -18.27
C GLN A 171 13.86 -27.54 -17.00
N LEU A 172 12.77 -27.26 -16.29
CA LEU A 172 12.82 -26.62 -14.98
C LEU A 172 13.07 -27.67 -13.89
N LEU A 173 13.93 -27.33 -12.93
CA LEU A 173 14.20 -28.15 -11.75
C LEU A 173 13.47 -27.56 -10.54
N ASP A 174 12.91 -28.42 -9.69
CA ASP A 174 12.27 -27.98 -8.45
C ASP A 174 13.32 -27.56 -7.41
N ILE A 175 12.93 -26.69 -6.47
CA ILE A 175 13.83 -26.15 -5.44
C ILE A 175 14.27 -27.25 -4.46
N GLU A 176 13.42 -28.25 -4.21
CA GLU A 176 13.69 -29.34 -3.26
C GLU A 176 14.49 -30.50 -3.86
N SER A 177 14.57 -30.61 -5.20
CA SER A 177 15.30 -31.68 -5.90
C SER A 177 16.78 -31.35 -6.05
N ILE A 178 17.54 -31.57 -4.97
CA ILE A 178 19.01 -31.38 -4.90
C ILE A 178 19.80 -32.69 -5.00
N ASP A 179 19.13 -33.81 -5.27
CA ASP A 179 19.77 -35.10 -5.43
C ASP A 179 20.58 -35.16 -6.73
N ARG A 180 21.59 -36.04 -6.77
CA ARG A 180 22.50 -36.13 -7.92
C ARG A 180 21.83 -36.64 -9.19
N ALA A 181 20.74 -37.40 -9.07
CA ALA A 181 20.08 -38.01 -10.22
C ALA A 181 19.16 -37.02 -10.95
N SER A 182 18.70 -35.97 -10.27
CA SER A 182 17.88 -34.90 -10.85
C SER A 182 18.68 -33.75 -11.46
N GLN A 183 20.01 -33.72 -11.28
CA GLN A 183 20.86 -32.67 -11.85
C GLN A 183 20.87 -32.71 -13.38
N LEU A 184 20.75 -31.55 -13.99
CA LEU A 184 20.75 -31.36 -15.44
C LEU A 184 22.13 -30.95 -15.95
N ASP A 185 22.32 -31.00 -17.27
CA ASP A 185 23.51 -30.45 -17.91
C ASP A 185 23.64 -28.94 -17.60
N PRO A 186 24.82 -28.42 -17.23
CA PRO A 186 24.98 -27.02 -16.88
C PRO A 186 24.52 -26.04 -17.98
N LEU A 187 24.61 -26.39 -19.26
CA LEU A 187 24.12 -25.53 -20.34
C LEU A 187 22.59 -25.46 -20.37
N GLU A 188 21.91 -26.58 -20.14
CA GLU A 188 20.46 -26.62 -20.00
C GLU A 188 19.98 -25.86 -18.76
N VAL A 189 20.73 -25.90 -17.65
CA VAL A 189 20.45 -25.06 -16.47
C VAL A 189 20.53 -23.58 -16.80
N LEU A 190 21.56 -23.13 -17.54
CA LEU A 190 21.66 -21.73 -17.97
C LEU A 190 20.50 -21.33 -18.88
N ARG A 191 20.11 -22.19 -19.83
CA ARG A 191 18.94 -21.97 -20.69
C ARG A 191 17.65 -21.85 -19.87
N ALA A 192 17.48 -22.70 -18.87
CA ALA A 192 16.34 -22.66 -17.96
C ALA A 192 16.28 -21.37 -17.14
N VAL A 193 17.42 -20.86 -16.68
CA VAL A 193 17.51 -19.57 -15.97
C VAL A 193 17.14 -18.41 -16.89
N VAL A 194 17.63 -18.40 -18.14
CA VAL A 194 17.28 -17.38 -19.14
C VAL A 194 15.79 -17.41 -19.44
N ALA A 195 15.23 -18.59 -19.74
CA ALA A 195 13.80 -18.74 -20.03
C ALA A 195 12.92 -18.35 -18.83
N THR A 196 13.32 -18.69 -17.60
CA THR A 196 12.63 -18.27 -16.38
C THR A 196 12.69 -16.74 -16.20
N ARG A 197 13.82 -16.12 -16.56
CA ARG A 197 13.95 -14.65 -16.54
C ARG A 197 13.03 -14.00 -17.57
N GLU A 198 12.97 -14.53 -18.79
CA GLU A 198 12.07 -14.08 -19.87
C GLU A 198 10.60 -14.24 -19.49
N TYR A 199 10.22 -15.40 -18.94
CA TYR A 199 8.90 -15.64 -18.36
C TYR A 199 8.52 -14.57 -17.35
N ASN A 200 9.43 -14.24 -16.42
CA ASN A 200 9.19 -13.26 -15.37
C ASN A 200 9.04 -11.81 -15.86
N ILE A 201 9.53 -11.47 -17.05
CA ILE A 201 9.42 -10.13 -17.66
C ILE A 201 8.43 -10.07 -18.83
N SER A 202 7.87 -11.21 -19.26
CA SER A 202 7.01 -11.33 -20.46
C SER A 202 5.83 -10.35 -20.47
N THR A 203 5.17 -10.15 -19.34
CA THR A 203 4.03 -9.23 -19.21
C THR A 203 4.45 -7.79 -18.90
N GLY A 204 5.65 -7.60 -18.35
CA GLY A 204 6.15 -6.31 -17.87
C GLY A 204 7.04 -6.45 -16.64
N LYS A 205 7.57 -5.33 -16.16
CA LYS A 205 8.46 -5.27 -14.99
C LYS A 205 7.68 -4.84 -13.74
N ASN A 206 8.02 -5.39 -12.59
CA ASN A 206 7.52 -4.92 -11.30
C ASN A 206 8.49 -3.93 -10.64
N ILE A 207 8.08 -3.29 -9.54
CA ILE A 207 8.95 -2.32 -8.83
C ILE A 207 10.23 -2.99 -8.35
N PHE A 208 10.13 -4.18 -7.77
CA PHE A 208 11.26 -4.88 -7.14
C PHE A 208 12.34 -5.29 -8.16
N GLN A 209 11.94 -5.73 -9.35
CA GLN A 209 12.84 -6.08 -10.47
C GLN A 209 13.53 -4.86 -11.06
N LEU A 210 12.85 -3.71 -11.13
CA LEU A 210 13.46 -2.45 -11.59
C LEU A 210 14.43 -1.90 -10.54
N ALA A 211 14.00 -1.84 -9.28
CA ALA A 211 14.77 -1.28 -8.18
C ALA A 211 16.02 -2.11 -7.86
N SER A 212 15.94 -3.44 -7.90
CA SER A 212 17.10 -4.33 -7.68
C SER A 212 18.23 -4.17 -8.71
N GLN A 213 17.91 -3.60 -9.89
CA GLN A 213 18.91 -3.32 -10.93
C GLN A 213 19.43 -1.88 -10.88
N ALA A 214 18.88 -1.04 -10.00
CA ALA A 214 19.22 0.37 -9.88
C ALA A 214 20.09 0.65 -8.64
N THR A 215 20.93 1.68 -8.72
CA THR A 215 21.78 2.11 -7.61
C THR A 215 20.92 2.47 -6.38
N TYR A 216 21.39 2.07 -5.19
CA TYR A 216 20.70 2.26 -3.91
C TYR A 216 19.24 1.77 -3.90
N ASN A 217 18.98 0.66 -4.60
CA ASN A 217 17.64 0.09 -4.77
C ASN A 217 16.64 1.09 -5.39
N GLY A 218 17.10 1.98 -6.27
CA GLY A 218 16.27 2.98 -6.93
C GLY A 218 15.70 4.06 -6.00
N ARG A 219 16.24 4.23 -4.79
CA ARG A 219 15.78 5.26 -3.83
C ARG A 219 15.95 6.66 -4.41
N GLY A 220 14.87 7.44 -4.34
CA GLY A 220 14.71 8.77 -4.93
C GLY A 220 14.27 8.79 -6.39
N GLN A 221 14.24 7.64 -7.07
CA GLN A 221 13.77 7.55 -8.46
C GLN A 221 12.24 7.62 -8.55
N ARG A 222 11.74 7.99 -9.73
CA ARG A 222 10.31 8.13 -10.02
C ARG A 222 9.78 6.88 -10.72
N PHE A 223 8.87 6.20 -10.06
CA PHE A 223 8.15 5.05 -10.59
C PHE A 223 6.74 5.46 -11.02
N TYR A 224 6.28 4.97 -12.16
CA TYR A 224 4.94 5.25 -12.66
C TYR A 224 4.37 4.04 -13.41
N ARG A 225 3.04 4.02 -13.54
CA ARG A 225 2.33 3.09 -14.43
C ARG A 225 2.11 3.76 -15.79
N LYS A 226 1.93 2.97 -16.84
CA LYS A 226 1.78 3.50 -18.20
C LYS A 226 0.62 4.50 -18.29
N GLU A 227 -0.53 4.11 -17.76
CA GLU A 227 -1.75 4.92 -17.70
C GLU A 227 -1.61 6.18 -16.82
N TRP A 228 -0.58 6.28 -15.98
CA TRP A 228 -0.37 7.44 -15.10
C TRP A 228 0.26 8.65 -15.79
N GLN A 229 0.72 8.48 -17.03
CA GLN A 229 1.39 9.54 -17.80
C GLN A 229 0.64 9.89 -19.10
N GLU A 230 -0.38 9.11 -19.45
CA GLU A 230 -1.20 9.26 -20.65
C GLU A 230 -2.42 10.16 -20.40
N GLY A 231 -2.89 10.82 -21.47
CA GLY A 231 -4.05 11.72 -21.41
C GLY A 231 -3.82 12.93 -20.51
N THR A 232 -4.82 13.24 -19.67
CA THR A 232 -4.75 14.34 -18.69
C THR A 232 -4.18 13.91 -17.34
N TYR A 233 -3.82 12.64 -17.15
CA TYR A 233 -3.33 12.11 -15.88
C TYR A 233 -1.81 12.33 -15.76
N ASP A 234 -1.36 12.81 -14.61
CA ASP A 234 0.06 12.97 -14.30
C ASP A 234 0.32 12.61 -12.84
N LYS A 235 0.78 11.38 -12.63
CA LYS A 235 1.10 10.80 -11.32
C LYS A 235 2.38 10.01 -11.38
N TYR A 236 3.16 10.09 -10.31
CA TYR A 236 4.30 9.21 -10.09
C TYR A 236 4.54 9.00 -8.60
N VAL A 237 5.38 8.03 -8.27
CA VAL A 237 5.85 7.76 -6.92
C VAL A 237 7.35 7.98 -6.87
N THR A 238 7.80 8.87 -6.00
CA THR A 238 9.22 8.98 -5.67
C THR A 238 9.54 7.97 -4.59
N LEU A 239 10.33 6.95 -4.94
CA LEU A 239 10.58 5.80 -4.08
C LEU A 239 11.44 6.17 -2.87
N SER A 240 10.98 5.84 -1.67
CA SER A 240 11.67 6.17 -0.42
C SER A 240 12.37 4.94 0.19
N ALA A 241 11.68 3.80 0.23
CA ALA A 241 12.18 2.57 0.82
C ALA A 241 11.54 1.35 0.15
N ILE A 242 12.28 0.24 0.13
CA ILE A 242 11.80 -1.08 -0.31
C ILE A 242 12.29 -2.11 0.70
N ASP A 243 11.36 -2.91 1.19
CA ASP A 243 11.64 -4.11 1.97
C ASP A 243 11.43 -5.32 1.07
N PHE A 244 12.52 -5.94 0.62
CA PHE A 244 12.49 -7.12 -0.23
C PHE A 244 12.20 -8.37 0.59
N ASP A 245 11.29 -9.21 0.10
CA ASP A 245 11.09 -10.56 0.62
C ASP A 245 12.17 -11.51 0.08
N ARG A 246 12.25 -12.72 0.65
CA ARG A 246 13.17 -13.78 0.20
C ARG A 246 13.01 -14.12 -1.29
N ASP A 247 11.80 -14.02 -1.83
CA ASP A 247 11.50 -14.30 -3.23
C ASP A 247 12.10 -13.24 -4.18
N GLY A 248 12.50 -12.06 -3.67
CA GLY A 248 13.08 -10.93 -4.41
C GLY A 248 12.15 -10.22 -5.41
N ASN A 249 11.12 -10.92 -5.91
CA ASN A 249 10.10 -10.38 -6.82
C ASN A 249 8.89 -9.79 -6.08
N LYS A 250 8.87 -9.87 -4.75
CA LYS A 250 7.80 -9.40 -3.87
C LYS A 250 8.41 -8.66 -2.69
N GLY A 251 7.55 -7.95 -1.97
CA GLY A 251 7.92 -7.20 -0.79
C GLY A 251 6.96 -6.05 -0.55
N THR A 252 7.44 -5.06 0.18
CA THR A 252 6.69 -3.81 0.42
C THR A 252 7.50 -2.62 -0.07
N ALA A 253 6.87 -1.75 -0.85
CA ALA A 253 7.48 -0.51 -1.33
C ALA A 253 6.79 0.70 -0.70
N TYR A 254 7.57 1.72 -0.38
CA TYR A 254 7.11 2.98 0.18
C TYR A 254 7.63 4.15 -0.65
N GLY A 255 6.81 5.18 -0.85
CA GLY A 255 7.23 6.37 -1.56
C GLY A 255 6.30 7.55 -1.38
N TYR A 256 6.77 8.70 -1.84
CA TYR A 256 5.98 9.93 -1.89
C TYR A 256 5.18 9.93 -3.19
N ILE A 257 3.85 10.03 -3.08
CA ILE A 257 2.98 10.11 -4.25
C ILE A 257 2.92 11.58 -4.66
N THR A 258 3.26 11.87 -5.91
CA THR A 258 3.07 13.19 -6.51
C THR A 258 1.98 13.09 -7.57
N PHE A 259 0.95 13.92 -7.46
CA PHE A 259 -0.16 14.00 -8.41
C PHE A 259 -0.36 15.45 -8.83
N HIS A 260 -0.20 15.73 -10.13
CA HIS A 260 -0.27 17.10 -10.67
C HIS A 260 0.60 18.14 -9.93
N GLY A 261 1.81 17.74 -9.55
CA GLY A 261 2.77 18.61 -8.85
C GLY A 261 2.57 18.72 -7.33
N GLU A 262 1.48 18.21 -6.78
CA GLU A 262 1.25 18.14 -5.33
C GLU A 262 1.77 16.81 -4.76
N THR A 263 2.54 16.87 -3.68
CA THR A 263 3.24 15.72 -3.12
C THR A 263 2.78 15.39 -1.69
N THR A 264 2.72 14.11 -1.36
CA THR A 264 2.39 13.67 0.01
C THR A 264 3.46 14.09 1.02
N THR A 265 3.06 14.43 2.25
CA THR A 265 4.00 14.84 3.32
C THR A 265 4.75 13.69 3.98
N ARG A 266 4.24 12.46 3.84
CA ARG A 266 4.88 11.23 4.34
C ARG A 266 4.93 10.15 3.25
N PRO A 267 5.89 9.22 3.31
CA PRO A 267 5.87 8.04 2.46
C PRO A 267 4.61 7.22 2.73
N VAL A 268 3.97 6.76 1.65
CA VAL A 268 2.79 5.88 1.68
C VAL A 268 3.19 4.54 1.08
N GLN A 269 2.58 3.46 1.56
CA GLN A 269 2.73 2.14 0.93
C GLN A 269 2.23 2.20 -0.51
N VAL A 270 3.03 1.69 -1.44
CA VAL A 270 2.67 1.63 -2.85
C VAL A 270 1.76 0.43 -3.09
N ASP A 271 0.48 0.70 -3.33
CA ASP A 271 -0.49 -0.33 -3.69
C ASP A 271 -0.10 -1.03 -5.01
N PHE A 272 -0.26 -2.37 -5.05
CA PHE A 272 0.05 -3.20 -6.22
C PHE A 272 1.49 -3.06 -6.73
N ALA A 273 2.46 -2.93 -5.82
CA ALA A 273 3.90 -2.86 -6.13
C ALA A 273 4.47 -4.14 -6.76
N ASP A 274 3.86 -5.28 -6.45
CA ASP A 274 4.22 -6.62 -6.91
C ASP A 274 3.67 -6.95 -8.31
N VAL A 275 2.56 -6.32 -8.71
CA VAL A 275 1.94 -6.49 -10.02
C VAL A 275 2.81 -5.79 -11.09
N PRO A 276 3.19 -6.48 -12.19
CA PRO A 276 4.03 -5.89 -13.23
C PRO A 276 3.31 -4.75 -13.99
N GLY A 277 4.07 -4.00 -14.78
CA GLY A 277 3.59 -2.84 -15.54
C GLY A 277 4.09 -1.50 -14.99
N TRP A 278 5.16 -1.53 -14.20
CA TRP A 278 5.84 -0.34 -13.70
C TRP A 278 6.98 0.09 -14.63
N TYR A 279 7.23 1.39 -14.65
CA TYR A 279 8.28 2.05 -15.42
C TYR A 279 9.05 3.01 -14.52
N MET A 280 10.33 3.24 -14.86
CA MET A 280 11.22 4.15 -14.16
C MET A 280 12.29 4.63 -15.15
N ASP A 281 12.49 5.95 -15.20
CA ASP A 281 13.64 6.55 -15.86
C ASP A 281 14.71 6.87 -14.79
N PHE A 282 15.86 6.24 -14.90
CA PHE A 282 16.96 6.42 -13.94
C PHE A 282 17.63 7.78 -14.14
N VAL A 283 17.76 8.54 -13.05
CA VAL A 283 18.39 9.86 -13.02
C VAL A 283 19.34 9.91 -11.83
N GLU A 284 20.65 10.03 -12.08
CA GLU A 284 21.70 9.94 -11.04
C GLU A 284 21.54 11.01 -9.96
N GLU A 285 21.11 12.22 -10.33
CA GLU A 285 20.90 13.35 -9.40
C GLU A 285 19.80 13.08 -8.37
N ARG A 286 18.92 12.11 -8.65
CA ARG A 286 17.86 11.69 -7.73
C ARG A 286 18.27 10.52 -6.84
N ALA A 287 19.40 9.87 -7.10
CA ALA A 287 19.81 8.69 -6.36
C ALA A 287 20.20 9.04 -4.92
N VAL A 288 19.53 8.43 -3.94
CA VAL A 288 19.79 8.69 -2.51
C VAL A 288 20.47 7.50 -1.84
N PRO A 289 21.68 7.65 -1.28
CA PRO A 289 22.41 6.57 -0.63
C PRO A 289 21.72 6.07 0.64
N PHE A 290 22.03 4.85 1.06
CA PHE A 290 21.44 4.23 2.27
C PHE A 290 21.74 4.99 3.57
N THR A 291 22.81 5.77 3.61
CA THR A 291 23.15 6.66 4.73
C THR A 291 22.24 7.88 4.83
N GLY A 292 21.58 8.26 3.73
CA GLY A 292 20.66 9.39 3.66
C GLY A 292 19.19 8.99 3.72
N ILE A 293 18.36 9.92 4.20
CA ILE A 293 16.89 9.82 4.11
C ILE A 293 16.47 10.42 2.76
N VAL A 294 15.55 9.75 2.07
CA VAL A 294 14.99 10.29 0.81
C VAL A 294 14.14 11.51 1.13
N PRO A 295 14.49 12.71 0.63
CA PRO A 295 13.69 13.90 0.88
C PRO A 295 12.35 13.80 0.12
N PRO A 296 11.25 14.34 0.67
CA PRO A 296 10.01 14.49 -0.09
C PRO A 296 10.25 15.42 -1.29
N PRO A 297 9.76 15.08 -2.50
CA PRO A 297 9.71 16.02 -3.61
C PRO A 297 8.93 17.29 -3.21
N PRO A 298 9.36 18.49 -3.61
CA PRO A 298 8.65 19.72 -3.30
C PRO A 298 7.30 19.76 -4.03
N SER A 299 6.26 20.24 -3.35
CA SER A 299 4.98 20.57 -3.98
C SER A 299 5.10 21.88 -4.77
N ILE A 300 4.71 21.86 -6.04
CA ILE A 300 4.92 22.99 -6.97
C ILE A 300 4.09 24.22 -6.59
N GLY A 301 2.92 24.04 -5.97
CA GLY A 301 2.10 25.16 -5.50
C GLY A 301 2.49 25.73 -4.13
N THR A 302 3.29 25.01 -3.35
CA THR A 302 3.52 25.32 -1.92
C THR A 302 4.99 25.59 -1.59
N ASP A 303 5.90 24.71 -2.02
CA ASP A 303 7.29 24.71 -1.55
C ASP A 303 8.24 25.47 -2.49
N VAL A 304 7.90 25.52 -3.78
CA VAL A 304 8.69 26.21 -4.82
C VAL A 304 7.82 27.23 -5.55
N PRO A 305 8.39 28.31 -6.11
CA PRO A 305 7.62 29.25 -6.93
C PRO A 305 7.05 28.55 -8.17
N VAL A 306 5.79 28.82 -8.47
CA VAL A 306 5.12 28.29 -9.66
C VAL A 306 5.72 28.94 -10.91
N ASP A 307 6.36 28.14 -11.76
CA ASP A 307 6.88 28.57 -13.07
C ASP A 307 6.26 27.73 -14.21
N PRO A 308 5.43 28.34 -15.08
CA PRO A 308 4.81 27.65 -16.22
C PRO A 308 5.79 27.06 -17.24
N HIS A 309 7.05 27.53 -17.26
CA HIS A 309 8.08 26.97 -18.14
C HIS A 309 8.67 25.67 -17.58
N SER A 310 8.77 25.54 -16.26
CA SER A 310 9.24 24.33 -15.59
C SER A 310 8.17 23.25 -15.47
N TYR A 311 6.94 23.64 -15.12
CA TYR A 311 5.82 22.72 -14.99
C TYR A 311 4.50 23.41 -15.35
N ARG A 312 3.76 22.80 -16.28
CA ARG A 312 2.44 23.26 -16.70
C ARG A 312 1.43 22.16 -16.45
N LEU A 313 0.39 22.49 -15.69
CA LEU A 313 -0.71 21.58 -15.40
C LEU A 313 -1.39 21.10 -16.69
N LYS A 314 -1.49 19.77 -16.86
CA LYS A 314 -2.28 19.14 -17.93
C LYS A 314 -3.78 19.19 -17.67
N ALA A 315 -4.18 19.23 -16.40
CA ALA A 315 -5.57 19.30 -15.95
C ALA A 315 -5.66 20.02 -14.59
N TYR A 316 -6.87 20.48 -14.25
CA TYR A 316 -7.19 21.21 -13.02
C TYR A 316 -8.67 21.03 -12.69
N PRO A 317 -9.12 21.34 -11.46
CA PRO A 317 -10.54 21.26 -11.10
C PRO A 317 -11.42 22.06 -12.07
N TYR A 318 -12.59 21.52 -12.42
CA TYR A 318 -13.55 22.09 -13.39
C TYR A 318 -13.09 22.12 -14.86
N TYR A 319 -12.03 21.39 -15.20
CA TYR A 319 -11.61 21.16 -16.59
C TYR A 319 -11.91 19.72 -17.03
N ASP A 320 -12.52 19.59 -18.20
CA ASP A 320 -12.69 18.33 -18.92
C ASP A 320 -11.89 18.39 -20.24
N ALA A 321 -11.29 17.26 -20.62
CA ALA A 321 -10.55 17.19 -21.88
C ALA A 321 -11.50 17.37 -23.09
N PRO A 322 -11.03 17.97 -24.20
CA PRO A 322 -11.83 18.07 -25.42
C PRO A 322 -12.13 16.68 -26.00
N ASN A 323 -13.30 16.52 -26.60
CA ASN A 323 -13.73 15.25 -27.21
C ASN A 323 -12.85 14.93 -28.44
N PRO A 324 -12.17 13.76 -28.47
CA PRO A 324 -11.41 13.34 -29.64
C PRO A 324 -12.32 13.11 -30.86
N PRO A 325 -11.95 13.57 -32.07
CA PRO A 325 -12.80 13.49 -33.26
C PRO A 325 -13.17 12.04 -33.62
N GLU A 326 -12.25 11.09 -33.45
CA GLU A 326 -12.48 9.67 -33.70
C GLU A 326 -13.51 9.04 -32.74
N PHE A 327 -13.56 9.51 -31.50
CA PHE A 327 -14.58 9.06 -30.53
C PHE A 327 -15.95 9.65 -30.87
N VAL A 328 -15.99 10.91 -31.32
CA VAL A 328 -17.22 11.55 -31.79
C VAL A 328 -17.75 10.81 -33.03
N GLU A 329 -16.91 10.56 -34.02
CA GLU A 329 -17.30 9.83 -35.23
C GLU A 329 -17.83 8.44 -34.90
N ARG A 330 -17.09 7.66 -34.08
CA ARG A 330 -17.52 6.33 -33.66
C ARG A 330 -18.85 6.34 -32.93
N LEU A 331 -19.03 7.26 -31.98
CA LEU A 331 -20.30 7.36 -31.23
C LEU A 331 -21.47 7.79 -32.13
N LEU A 332 -21.22 8.66 -33.12
CA LEU A 332 -22.24 9.08 -34.08
C LEU A 332 -22.60 7.95 -35.06
N LYS A 333 -21.63 7.11 -35.46
CA LYS A 333 -21.87 5.87 -36.21
C LYS A 333 -22.70 4.87 -35.40
N ASP A 334 -22.31 4.61 -34.15
CA ASP A 334 -23.02 3.70 -33.24
C ASP A 334 -24.47 4.14 -32.98
N ARG A 335 -24.73 5.45 -32.97
CA ARG A 335 -26.08 6.03 -32.82
C ARG A 335 -26.84 6.20 -34.14
N GLY A 336 -26.26 5.84 -35.28
CA GLY A 336 -26.87 5.96 -36.60
C GLY A 336 -27.04 7.40 -37.08
N VAL A 337 -26.32 8.36 -36.51
CA VAL A 337 -26.30 9.76 -36.98
C VAL A 337 -25.42 9.88 -38.22
N LEU A 338 -24.26 9.22 -38.20
CA LEU A 338 -23.41 9.06 -39.37
C LEU A 338 -23.69 7.69 -40.00
N PRO A 339 -23.79 7.60 -41.34
CA PRO A 339 -23.94 6.32 -42.01
C PRO A 339 -22.65 5.52 -41.86
N ASP A 340 -22.67 4.45 -41.05
CA ASP A 340 -21.62 3.45 -41.03
C ASP A 340 -21.87 2.46 -42.17
N THR A 341 -21.60 2.90 -43.40
CA THR A 341 -21.59 1.98 -44.53
C THR A 341 -20.47 0.99 -44.27
N PRO A 342 -20.71 -0.34 -44.32
CA PRO A 342 -19.62 -1.30 -44.29
C PRO A 342 -18.66 -0.85 -45.37
N THR A 343 -17.51 -0.33 -44.94
CA THR A 343 -16.45 -0.01 -45.88
C THR A 343 -16.18 -1.37 -46.48
N GLU A 344 -16.55 -1.58 -47.75
CA GLU A 344 -16.19 -2.78 -48.48
C GLU A 344 -14.71 -2.92 -48.20
N THR A 345 -14.38 -3.82 -47.28
CA THR A 345 -13.01 -4.17 -46.96
C THR A 345 -12.57 -4.67 -48.29
N ALA A 346 -11.88 -3.82 -49.05
CA ALA A 346 -11.37 -4.17 -50.36
C ALA A 346 -10.70 -5.51 -50.11
N ASP A 347 -11.36 -6.56 -50.57
CA ASP A 347 -10.84 -7.91 -50.47
C ASP A 347 -9.52 -7.75 -51.19
N VAL A 348 -8.44 -7.70 -50.41
CA VAL A 348 -7.11 -7.80 -50.97
C VAL A 348 -7.16 -9.20 -51.53
N ASP A 349 -7.44 -9.30 -52.83
CA ASP A 349 -7.23 -10.44 -53.70
C ASP A 349 -5.78 -10.89 -53.51
N LYS A 350 -5.51 -11.52 -52.37
CA LYS A 350 -4.46 -12.50 -52.24
C LYS A 350 -5.00 -13.69 -52.96
N ASP A 351 -4.77 -13.69 -54.25
CA ASP A 351 -4.68 -14.89 -55.05
C ASP A 351 -3.27 -15.46 -54.81
N PRO A 352 -3.07 -16.44 -53.89
CA PRO A 352 -1.83 -17.19 -53.80
C PRO A 352 -1.82 -18.33 -54.84
N THR A 353 -2.31 -18.10 -56.07
CA THR A 353 -1.86 -18.92 -57.18
C THR A 353 -0.43 -18.49 -57.48
N THR A 354 0.56 -19.26 -57.02
CA THR A 354 1.71 -19.73 -57.83
C THR A 354 2.76 -20.41 -56.93
N SER A 355 3.02 -21.68 -57.23
CA SER A 355 4.20 -22.47 -56.84
C SER A 355 4.13 -23.27 -55.53
N ASP A 356 3.17 -24.19 -55.42
CA ASP A 356 3.41 -25.46 -54.70
C ASP A 356 4.24 -26.39 -55.61
N GLY A 357 5.54 -26.44 -55.36
CA GLY A 357 6.51 -27.24 -56.11
C GLY A 357 6.52 -28.71 -55.70
N SER A 358 5.36 -29.38 -55.71
CA SER A 358 5.28 -30.82 -55.45
C SER A 358 5.53 -31.62 -56.73
N VAL A 359 6.79 -32.06 -56.90
CA VAL A 359 7.18 -32.99 -57.96
C VAL A 359 6.79 -34.40 -57.52
N HIS A 360 5.73 -34.96 -58.09
CA HIS A 360 5.40 -36.37 -57.99
C HIS A 360 6.42 -37.21 -58.77
N TYR A 361 7.16 -38.08 -58.09
CA TYR A 361 7.96 -39.14 -58.72
C TYR A 361 7.06 -40.36 -58.97
N ASP A 362 6.80 -40.66 -60.24
CA ASP A 362 6.25 -41.95 -60.67
C ASP A 362 7.40 -42.96 -60.81
N GLY A 363 7.42 -43.93 -59.90
CA GLY A 363 8.29 -45.10 -59.99
C GLY A 363 7.70 -46.16 -60.92
N LYS A 364 8.47 -46.54 -61.94
CA LYS A 364 8.27 -47.75 -62.76
C LYS A 364 9.02 -48.93 -62.18
#